data_AF-R7J746-F1
#
_entry.id   AF-R7J746-F1
#
_cell.length_a   1.000
_cell.length_b   1.000
_cell.length_c   1.000
_cell.angle_alpha   90.00
_cell.angle_beta   90.00
_cell.angle_gamma   90.00
#
_symmetry.space_group_name_H-M   'P 1'
#
loop_
_entity.id
_entity.type
_entity.pdbx_description
1 polymer ?
#
loop_
_entity_poly.entity_id
_entity_poly.type
_entity_poly.pdbx_seq_one_letter_code
_entity_poly.pdbx_strand_id
1 'polypeptide(L)'
;MHRYSEKDVSRQLNKVIDMDLWITIKNEYEIKLNRLNADLQRHQNANIDYMDTGLKILDVCHKASLPYTELKPETIAQFVWQSYSSVTVKEKSVKMKFAEPFATLEKLVRVAKQGIAELGYDEFAKV
;
A
#
# COMPACT_ATOMS: atom_id res chain seq x y z
N MET A 1 35.24 9.01 -19.84
CA MET A 1 34.99 7.93 -18.87
C MET A 1 35.13 6.60 -19.61
N HIS A 2 36.33 6.01 -19.63
CA HIS A 2 36.58 4.76 -20.35
C HIS A 2 35.87 3.61 -19.64
N ARG A 3 34.83 3.05 -20.26
CA ARG A 3 34.30 1.74 -19.87
C ARG A 3 35.34 0.71 -20.28
N TYR A 4 36.05 0.14 -19.32
CA TYR A 4 36.84 -1.07 -19.56
C TYR A 4 35.89 -2.16 -20.05
N SER A 5 36.26 -2.86 -21.13
CA SER A 5 35.44 -3.96 -21.62
C SER A 5 35.53 -5.13 -20.63
N GLU A 6 34.47 -5.93 -20.48
CA GLU A 6 34.43 -7.11 -19.59
C GLU A 6 35.64 -8.05 -19.80
N LYS A 7 36.17 -8.07 -21.03
CA LYS A 7 37.36 -8.87 -21.40
C LYS A 7 38.66 -8.33 -20.82
N ASP A 8 38.76 -7.02 -20.60
CA ASP A 8 39.96 -6.38 -20.05
C ASP A 8 40.04 -6.60 -18.53
N VAL A 9 38.88 -6.56 -17.84
CA VAL A 9 38.77 -6.87 -16.41
C VAL A 9 39.09 -8.35 -16.16
N SER A 10 38.56 -9.24 -17.00
CA SER A 10 38.79 -10.69 -16.92
C SER A 10 40.27 -11.06 -17.09
N ARG A 11 41.03 -10.38 -17.97
CA ARG A 11 42.48 -10.58 -18.10
C ARG A 11 43.28 -10.14 -16.88
N GLN A 12 42.87 -9.05 -16.22
CA GLN A 12 43.57 -8.53 -15.04
C GLN A 12 43.33 -9.40 -13.80
N LEU A 13 42.16 -10.06 -13.71
CA LEU A 13 41.82 -10.93 -12.59
C LEU A 13 42.46 -12.34 -12.63
N ASN A 14 42.81 -12.85 -13.81
CA ASN A 14 43.39 -14.19 -14.02
C ASN A 14 44.70 -14.49 -13.25
N LYS A 15 45.30 -13.50 -12.57
CA LYS A 15 46.49 -13.68 -11.71
C LYS A 15 46.24 -13.40 -10.21
N VAL A 16 45.03 -12.99 -9.82
CA VAL A 16 44.74 -12.46 -8.47
C VAL A 16 43.62 -13.22 -7.77
N ILE A 17 42.61 -13.69 -8.51
CA ILE A 17 41.46 -14.43 -7.97
C ILE A 17 41.11 -15.55 -8.95
N ASP A 18 40.79 -16.72 -8.42
CA ASP A 18 40.25 -17.85 -9.19
C ASP A 18 39.00 -17.39 -9.98
N MET A 19 38.99 -17.61 -11.29
CA MET A 19 37.91 -17.17 -12.17
C MET A 19 36.54 -17.74 -11.72
N ASP A 20 36.52 -18.96 -11.21
CA ASP A 20 35.30 -19.60 -10.73
C ASP A 20 34.79 -18.93 -9.43
N LEU A 21 35.71 -18.48 -8.58
CA LEU A 21 35.37 -17.71 -7.38
C LEU A 21 34.82 -16.32 -7.76
N TRP A 22 35.39 -15.67 -8.76
CA TRP A 22 34.90 -14.38 -9.25
C TRP A 22 33.50 -14.50 -9.87
N ILE A 23 33.26 -15.52 -10.70
CA ILE A 23 31.94 -15.79 -11.28
C ILE A 23 30.91 -16.03 -10.17
N THR A 24 31.27 -16.81 -9.15
CA THR A 24 30.39 -17.08 -8.00
C THR A 24 30.02 -15.79 -7.27
N ILE A 25 31.00 -14.96 -6.94
CA ILE A 25 30.78 -13.68 -6.26
C ILE A 25 29.93 -12.73 -7.13
N LYS A 26 30.21 -12.65 -8.43
CA LYS A 26 29.43 -11.84 -9.38
C LYS A 26 27.95 -12.26 -9.38
N ASN A 27 27.69 -13.57 -9.51
CA ASN A 27 26.34 -14.11 -9.53
C ASN A 27 25.59 -13.84 -8.21
N GLU A 28 26.26 -13.96 -7.06
CA GLU A 28 25.65 -13.62 -5.76
C GLU A 28 25.24 -12.15 -5.69
N TYR A 29 26.08 -11.24 -6.18
CA TYR A 29 25.76 -9.81 -6.20
C TYR A 29 24.63 -9.49 -7.18
N GLU A 30 24.59 -10.13 -8.35
CA GLU A 30 23.48 -9.97 -9.30
C GLU A 30 22.15 -10.46 -8.71
N ILE A 31 22.15 -11.59 -7.99
CA ILE A 31 20.95 -12.07 -7.28
C ILE A 31 20.51 -11.07 -6.21
N LYS A 32 21.45 -10.55 -5.41
CA LYS A 32 21.15 -9.52 -4.39
C LYS A 32 20.57 -8.25 -5.02
N LEU A 33 21.15 -7.78 -6.12
CA LEU A 33 20.68 -6.61 -6.86
C LEU A 33 19.26 -6.83 -7.40
N ASN A 34 18.99 -7.99 -7.98
CA ASN A 34 17.67 -8.34 -8.50
C ASN A 34 16.61 -8.38 -7.39
N ARG A 35 16.95 -8.92 -6.21
CA ARG A 35 16.05 -8.91 -5.04
C ARG A 35 15.77 -7.49 -4.56
N LEU A 36 16.81 -6.68 -4.39
CA LEU A 36 16.67 -5.28 -4.00
C LEU A 36 15.81 -4.48 -4.98
N ASN A 37 15.98 -4.70 -6.29
CA ASN A 37 15.16 -4.04 -7.31
C ASN A 37 13.70 -4.51 -7.27
N ALA A 38 13.45 -5.80 -7.03
CA ALA A 38 12.09 -6.32 -6.88
C ALA A 38 11.40 -5.74 -5.64
N ASP A 39 12.11 -5.63 -4.52
CA ASP A 39 11.58 -5.02 -3.30
C ASP A 39 11.38 -3.51 -3.49
N LEU A 40 12.29 -2.81 -4.16
CA LEU A 40 12.12 -1.40 -4.51
C LEU A 40 10.88 -1.17 -5.38
N GLN A 41 10.66 -1.99 -6.41
CA GLN A 41 9.44 -1.90 -7.22
C GLN A 41 8.17 -2.19 -6.40
N ARG A 42 8.21 -3.17 -5.49
CA ARG A 42 7.11 -3.43 -4.56
C ARG A 42 6.84 -2.21 -3.67
N HIS A 43 7.89 -1.59 -3.15
CA HIS A 43 7.76 -0.38 -2.33
C HIS A 43 7.29 0.83 -3.13
N GLN A 44 7.70 0.99 -4.39
CA GLN A 44 7.18 2.05 -5.27
C GLN A 44 5.69 1.86 -5.57
N ASN A 45 5.26 0.61 -5.81
CA ASN A 45 3.84 0.29 -6.00
C ASN A 45 3.03 0.39 -4.69
N ALA A 46 3.66 0.13 -3.56
CA ALA A 46 3.10 0.32 -2.22
C ALA A 46 3.20 1.77 -1.73
N ASN A 47 3.93 2.64 -2.45
CA ASN A 47 3.92 4.08 -2.27
C ASN A 47 2.64 4.64 -2.89
N ILE A 48 1.51 4.10 -2.42
CA ILE A 48 0.24 4.80 -2.38
C ILE A 48 0.59 6.17 -1.80
N ASP A 49 0.25 7.23 -2.52
CA ASP A 49 0.45 8.57 -2.00
C ASP A 49 -0.45 8.72 -0.76
N TYR A 50 0.14 8.44 0.40
CA TYR A 50 -0.53 8.49 1.70
C TYR A 50 -1.04 9.91 1.96
N MET A 51 -0.40 10.93 1.38
CA MET A 51 -0.84 12.31 1.47
C MET A 51 -2.12 12.52 0.65
N ASP A 52 -2.15 12.11 -0.62
CA ASP A 52 -3.36 12.21 -1.46
C ASP A 52 -4.52 11.37 -0.89
N THR A 53 -4.23 10.15 -0.43
CA THR A 53 -5.23 9.28 0.19
C THR A 53 -5.74 9.87 1.50
N GLY A 54 -4.84 10.40 2.33
CA GLY A 54 -5.19 11.08 3.58
C GLY A 54 -6.02 12.34 3.35
N LEU A 55 -5.68 13.14 2.34
CA LEU A 55 -6.43 14.33 1.94
C LEU A 55 -7.85 13.98 1.47
N LYS A 56 -8.01 12.92 0.67
CA LYS A 56 -9.33 12.44 0.23
C LYS A 56 -10.21 11.98 1.39
N ILE A 57 -9.64 11.23 2.34
CA ILE A 57 -10.37 10.80 3.54
C ILE A 57 -10.78 12.01 4.38
N LEU A 58 -9.84 12.93 4.63
CA LEU A 58 -10.09 14.12 5.45
C LEU A 58 -11.15 15.02 4.83
N ASP A 59 -11.11 15.22 3.51
CA ASP A 59 -12.09 16.03 2.77
C ASP A 59 -13.51 15.43 2.86
N VAL A 60 -13.64 14.12 2.67
CA VAL A 60 -14.93 13.43 2.82
C VAL A 60 -15.43 13.51 4.26
N CYS A 61 -14.56 13.30 5.26
CA CYS A 61 -14.93 13.39 6.67
C CYS A 61 -15.32 14.82 7.08
N HIS A 62 -14.58 15.84 6.64
CA HIS A 62 -14.89 17.23 6.92
C HIS A 62 -16.26 17.60 6.36
N LYS A 63 -16.53 17.26 5.10
CA LYS A 63 -17.81 17.60 4.50
C LYS A 63 -18.97 16.77 5.05
N ALA A 64 -18.73 15.51 5.45
CA ALA A 64 -19.72 14.68 6.14
C ALA A 64 -20.05 15.18 7.56
N SER A 65 -19.16 15.97 8.18
CA SER A 65 -19.41 16.61 9.48
C SER A 65 -20.33 17.82 9.40
N LEU A 66 -20.57 18.36 8.19
CA LEU A 66 -21.47 19.49 7.99
C LEU A 66 -22.94 19.04 8.11
N PRO A 67 -23.83 19.90 8.64
CA PRO A 67 -25.25 19.62 8.70
C PRO A 67 -25.83 19.36 7.30
N TYR A 68 -26.74 18.38 7.18
CA TYR A 68 -27.45 18.08 5.93
C TYR A 68 -28.10 19.31 5.29
N THR A 69 -28.56 20.26 6.10
CA THR A 69 -29.18 21.53 5.67
C THR A 69 -28.21 22.48 4.97
N GLU A 70 -26.91 22.31 5.17
CA GLU A 70 -25.84 23.15 4.61
C GLU A 70 -25.20 22.53 3.36
N LEU A 71 -25.56 21.29 3.02
CA LEU A 71 -25.01 20.56 1.89
C LEU A 71 -25.94 20.62 0.69
N LYS A 72 -25.39 20.97 -0.47
CA LYS A 72 -26.13 20.90 -1.73
C LYS A 72 -26.42 19.44 -2.11
N PRO A 73 -27.56 19.14 -2.74
CA PRO A 73 -27.92 17.77 -3.16
C PRO A 73 -26.85 17.08 -4.00
N GLU A 74 -26.15 17.83 -4.86
CA GLU A 74 -25.08 17.32 -5.73
C GLU A 74 -23.87 16.88 -4.91
N THR A 75 -23.57 17.61 -3.84
CA THR A 75 -22.48 17.31 -2.91
C THR A 75 -22.79 16.04 -2.11
N ILE A 76 -24.05 15.87 -1.69
CA ILE A 76 -24.51 14.64 -1.02
C ILE A 76 -24.38 13.43 -1.96
N ALA A 77 -24.80 13.57 -3.22
CA ALA A 77 -24.63 12.51 -4.21
C ALA A 77 -23.14 12.16 -4.36
N GLN A 78 -22.25 13.14 -4.56
CA GLN A 78 -20.81 12.88 -4.68
C GLN A 78 -20.24 12.10 -3.49
N PHE A 79 -20.66 12.36 -2.25
CA PHE A 79 -20.22 11.54 -1.12
C PHE A 79 -20.63 10.09 -1.23
N VAL A 80 -21.88 9.84 -1.60
CA VAL A 80 -22.38 8.46 -1.74
C VAL A 80 -21.57 7.72 -2.79
N TRP A 81 -21.26 8.38 -3.91
CA TRP A 81 -20.44 7.80 -4.99
C TRP A 81 -18.98 7.58 -4.59
N GLN A 82 -18.39 8.48 -3.80
CA GLN A 82 -17.01 8.33 -3.32
C GLN A 82 -16.88 7.32 -2.17
N SER A 83 -17.92 7.18 -1.35
CA SER A 83 -17.89 6.32 -0.17
C SER A 83 -18.25 4.88 -0.50
N TYR A 84 -19.13 4.64 -1.47
CA TYR A 84 -19.66 3.31 -1.76
C TYR A 84 -19.32 2.84 -3.17
N SER A 85 -18.80 1.61 -3.28
CA SER A 85 -18.53 0.94 -4.55
C SER A 85 -19.78 0.26 -5.13
N SER A 86 -20.71 -0.17 -4.28
CA SER A 86 -21.98 -0.72 -4.73
C SER A 86 -23.05 -0.64 -3.65
N VAL A 87 -24.28 -0.35 -4.05
CA VAL A 87 -25.47 -0.45 -3.20
C VAL A 87 -26.42 -1.45 -3.82
N THR A 88 -26.77 -2.50 -3.08
CA THR A 88 -27.73 -3.53 -3.52
C THR A 88 -28.93 -3.51 -2.58
N VAL A 89 -30.11 -3.24 -3.13
CA VAL A 89 -31.36 -3.32 -2.39
C VAL A 89 -31.99 -4.68 -2.66
N LYS A 90 -32.17 -5.48 -1.61
CA LYS A 90 -32.86 -6.77 -1.69
C LYS A 90 -34.01 -6.76 -0.69
N GLU A 91 -35.23 -6.75 -1.21
CA GLU A 91 -36.48 -6.67 -0.44
C GLU A 91 -36.48 -5.47 0.53
N LYS A 92 -36.42 -5.73 1.84
CA LYS A 92 -36.37 -4.73 2.92
C LYS A 92 -34.95 -4.48 3.46
N SER A 93 -33.93 -5.03 2.80
CA SER A 93 -32.54 -4.91 3.23
C SER A 93 -31.71 -4.13 2.21
N VAL A 94 -30.90 -3.19 2.71
CA VAL A 94 -29.93 -2.45 1.90
C VAL A 94 -28.55 -2.97 2.26
N LYS A 95 -27.85 -3.55 1.28
CA LYS A 95 -26.46 -3.98 1.42
C LYS A 95 -25.57 -2.98 0.71
N MET A 96 -24.72 -2.31 1.48
CA MET A 96 -23.76 -1.34 0.96
C MET A 96 -22.36 -1.96 1.01
N LYS A 97 -21.54 -1.67 -0.02
CA LYS A 97 -20.12 -1.96 -0.02
C LYS A 97 -19.36 -0.66 -0.14
N PHE A 98 -18.42 -0.42 0.77
CA PHE A 98 -17.56 0.76 0.70
C PHE A 98 -16.62 0.67 -0.51
N ALA A 99 -16.23 1.82 -1.05
CA ALA A 99 -15.13 1.96 -1.98
C ALA A 99 -13.80 2.08 -1.21
N GLU A 100 -12.67 1.84 -1.86
CA GLU A 100 -11.37 2.18 -1.27
C GLU A 100 -11.23 3.72 -1.18
N PRO A 101 -10.65 4.28 -0.10
CA PRO A 101 -9.96 3.59 1.00
C PRO A 101 -10.86 3.18 2.18
N PHE A 102 -12.16 3.53 2.16
CA PHE A 102 -13.09 3.27 3.28
C PHE A 102 -13.34 1.79 3.54
N ALA A 103 -13.29 0.95 2.51
CA ALA A 103 -13.38 -0.51 2.65
C ALA A 103 -12.24 -1.09 3.49
N THR A 104 -11.02 -0.55 3.36
CA THR A 104 -9.89 -0.92 4.20
C THR A 104 -10.09 -0.48 5.65
N LEU A 105 -10.60 0.73 5.87
CA LEU A 105 -10.93 1.23 7.21
C LEU A 105 -12.00 0.36 7.90
N GLU A 106 -13.05 -0.04 7.18
CA GLU A 106 -14.09 -0.94 7.70
C GLU A 106 -13.50 -2.27 8.19
N LYS A 107 -12.60 -2.88 7.42
CA LYS A 107 -11.93 -4.12 7.80
C LYS A 107 -11.09 -3.94 9.06
N LEU A 108 -10.31 -2.87 9.14
CA LEU A 108 -9.47 -2.57 10.31
C LEU A 108 -10.33 -2.35 11.56
N VAL A 109 -11.43 -1.60 11.45
CA VAL A 109 -12.38 -1.40 12.55
C VAL A 109 -13.01 -2.72 13.00
N ARG A 110 -13.33 -3.62 12.06
CA ARG A 110 -13.88 -4.93 12.39
C ARG A 110 -12.88 -5.79 13.16
N VAL A 111 -11.62 -5.82 12.72
CA VAL A 111 -10.53 -6.52 13.42
C VAL A 111 -10.34 -5.94 14.82
N ALA A 112 -10.32 -4.61 14.95
CA ALA A 112 -10.20 -3.95 16.24
C ALA A 112 -11.37 -4.31 17.18
N LYS A 113 -12.61 -4.32 16.68
CA LYS A 113 -13.78 -4.74 17.47
C LYS A 113 -13.69 -6.20 17.93
N GLN A 114 -13.16 -7.08 17.09
CA GLN A 114 -12.91 -8.48 17.47
C GLN A 114 -11.85 -8.58 18.56
N GLY A 115 -10.71 -7.91 18.38
CA GLY A 115 -9.64 -7.88 19.40
C GLY A 115 -10.11 -7.30 20.73
N ILE A 116 -10.90 -6.22 20.72
CA ILE A 116 -11.51 -5.63 21.93
C ILE A 116 -12.47 -6.62 22.60
N ALA A 117 -13.24 -7.38 21.83
CA ALA A 117 -14.17 -8.38 22.38
C ALA A 117 -13.42 -9.59 22.99
N GLU A 118 -12.27 -9.95 22.45
CA GLU A 118 -11.47 -11.10 22.88
C GLU A 118 -10.56 -10.78 24.08
N LEU A 119 -9.92 -9.61 24.09
CA LEU A 119 -8.93 -9.21 25.10
C LEU A 119 -9.46 -8.21 26.12
N GLY A 120 -10.59 -7.55 25.83
CA GLY A 120 -11.03 -6.36 26.56
C GLY A 120 -10.26 -5.10 26.11
N TYR A 121 -10.92 -3.94 26.23
CA TYR A 121 -10.39 -2.67 25.72
C TYR A 121 -9.03 -2.28 26.33
N ASP A 122 -8.86 -2.49 27.65
CA ASP A 122 -7.66 -2.06 28.38
C ASP A 122 -6.41 -2.88 28.06
N GLU A 123 -6.56 -4.14 27.64
CA GLU A 123 -5.44 -4.95 27.16
C GLU A 123 -5.19 -4.70 25.67
N PHE A 124 -6.25 -4.56 24.87
CA PHE A 124 -6.12 -4.25 23.44
C PHE A 124 -5.40 -2.92 23.19
N ALA A 125 -5.63 -1.90 24.02
CA ALA A 125 -5.01 -0.58 23.88
C ALA A 125 -3.50 -0.53 24.24
N LYS A 126 -2.94 -1.61 24.81
CA LYS A 126 -1.52 -1.70 25.18
C LYS A 126 -0.65 -2.43 24.15
N VAL A 127 -1.27 -3.05 23.15
CA VAL A 127 -0.61 -3.75 22.02
C VAL A 127 -0.24 -2.73 20.94
#